data_AF-A0A2S6IL28-F1
#
_entry.id   AF-A0A2S6IL28-F1
#
_cell.length_a   1.000
_cell.length_b   1.000
_cell.length_c   1.000
_cell.angle_alpha   90.00
_cell.angle_beta   90.00
_cell.angle_gamma   90.00
#
_symmetry.space_group_name_H-M   'P 1'
#
loop_
_entity.id
_entity.type
_entity.pdbx_description
1 polymer ?
#
loop_
_entity_poly.entity_id
_entity_poly.type
_entity_poly.pdbx_seq_one_letter_code
_entity_poly.pdbx_strand_id
1 'polypeptide(L)'
;MHDLVSILVDFALLRKDYKHRKNIEKLEKEDGVNRPFQKYMMQPSVVIYSIVLFLALVLMILFITYKRTITYPKNTQQEITIIAGRVENWYEINGSYPNSLEELIGSNPVRKEWKTDAWRREYQFTLSDDGKSFVISSAGADGKHGTSDDIIPD
;
A
#
# COMPACT_ATOMS: atom_id res chain seq x y z
N MET A 1 -26.60 9.51 -5.85
CA MET A 1 -27.67 9.87 -6.79
C MET A 1 -27.64 8.80 -7.87
N HIS A 2 -28.63 7.91 -7.93
CA HIS A 2 -28.63 6.83 -8.93
C HIS A 2 -29.18 7.37 -10.24
N ASP A 3 -28.35 7.36 -11.28
CA ASP A 3 -28.78 7.76 -12.62
C ASP A 3 -29.75 6.70 -13.18
N LEU A 4 -30.72 7.13 -14.00
CA LEU A 4 -31.73 6.27 -14.63
C LEU A 4 -31.12 5.04 -15.34
N VAL A 5 -29.91 5.18 -15.86
CA VAL A 5 -29.14 4.10 -16.51
C VAL A 5 -28.79 2.99 -15.52
N SER A 6 -28.38 3.33 -14.29
CA SER A 6 -28.02 2.33 -13.26
C SER A 6 -29.23 1.46 -12.89
N ILE A 7 -30.40 2.09 -12.73
CA ILE A 7 -31.65 1.40 -12.40
C ILE A 7 -32.05 0.42 -13.51
N LEU A 8 -31.88 0.81 -14.78
CA LEU A 8 -32.17 -0.06 -15.92
C LEU A 8 -31.22 -1.28 -16.00
N VAL A 9 -29.93 -1.07 -15.70
CA VAL A 9 -28.94 -2.15 -15.66
C VAL A 9 -29.25 -3.14 -14.54
N ASP A 10 -29.54 -2.65 -13.33
CA ASP A 10 -29.89 -3.50 -12.19
C ASP A 10 -31.16 -4.30 -12.46
N PHE A 11 -32.18 -3.67 -13.07
CA PHE A 11 -33.40 -4.35 -13.46
C PHE A 11 -33.16 -5.45 -14.51
N ALA A 12 -32.30 -5.18 -15.50
CA ALA A 12 -31.93 -6.17 -16.51
C ALA A 12 -31.18 -7.38 -15.91
N LEU A 13 -30.30 -7.14 -14.94
CA LEU A 13 -29.59 -8.18 -14.21
C LEU A 13 -30.54 -9.02 -13.36
N LEU A 14 -31.43 -8.39 -12.59
CA LEU A 14 -32.44 -9.09 -11.79
C LEU A 14 -33.33 -10.01 -12.65
N ARG A 15 -33.72 -9.55 -13.84
CA ARG A 15 -34.49 -10.37 -14.79
C ARG A 15 -33.69 -11.59 -15.27
N LYS A 16 -32.39 -11.41 -15.56
CA LYS A 16 -31.51 -12.51 -15.96
C LYS A 16 -31.29 -13.51 -14.83
N ASP A 17 -31.09 -13.05 -13.60
CA ASP A 17 -30.94 -13.91 -12.42
C ASP A 17 -32.20 -14.72 -12.14
N TYR A 18 -33.37 -14.09 -12.26
CA TYR A 18 -34.65 -14.77 -12.12
C TYR A 18 -34.80 -15.89 -13.17
N LYS A 19 -34.50 -15.59 -14.45
CA LYS A 19 -34.54 -16.58 -15.53
C LYS A 19 -33.55 -17.73 -15.28
N HIS A 20 -32.33 -17.41 -14.85
CA HIS A 20 -31.31 -18.41 -14.50
C HIS A 20 -31.80 -19.35 -13.41
N ARG A 21 -32.29 -18.81 -12.28
CA ARG A 21 -32.83 -19.61 -11.18
C ARG A 21 -33.94 -20.55 -11.62
N LYS A 22 -34.87 -20.06 -12.46
CA LYS A 22 -35.99 -20.88 -12.97
C LYS A 22 -35.53 -22.02 -13.87
N ASN A 23 -34.50 -21.80 -14.71
CA ASN A 23 -33.95 -22.85 -15.55
C ASN A 23 -33.26 -23.94 -14.71
N ILE A 24 -32.49 -23.56 -13.69
CA ILE A 24 -31.85 -24.53 -12.80
C ILE A 24 -32.90 -25.31 -11.99
N GLU A 25 -33.93 -24.64 -11.45
CA GLU A 25 -35.03 -25.32 -10.76
C GLU A 25 -35.76 -26.33 -11.63
N LYS A 26 -35.89 -26.07 -12.94
CA LYS A 26 -36.48 -27.02 -13.88
C LYS A 26 -35.58 -28.24 -14.05
N LEU A 27 -34.28 -28.05 -14.21
CA LEU A 27 -33.30 -29.13 -14.32
C LEU A 27 -33.26 -29.99 -13.04
N GLU A 28 -33.20 -29.37 -11.86
CA GLU A 28 -33.23 -30.06 -10.55
C GLU A 28 -34.49 -30.93 -10.37
N LYS A 29 -35.63 -30.51 -10.96
CA LYS A 29 -36.88 -31.30 -10.96
C LYS A 29 -36.87 -32.44 -11.96
N GLU A 30 -36.18 -32.29 -13.09
CA GLU A 30 -36.10 -33.30 -14.14
C GLU A 30 -35.16 -34.45 -13.78
N ASP A 31 -34.04 -34.16 -13.10
CA ASP A 31 -33.04 -35.17 -12.73
C ASP A 31 -32.98 -35.51 -11.23
N GLY A 32 -33.69 -34.75 -10.38
CA GLY A 32 -33.71 -34.95 -8.93
C GLY A 32 -32.41 -34.58 -8.21
N VAL A 33 -31.46 -33.94 -8.90
CA VAL A 33 -30.14 -33.58 -8.35
C VAL A 33 -30.13 -32.10 -7.95
N ASN A 34 -29.88 -31.82 -6.67
CA ASN A 34 -29.75 -30.45 -6.17
C ASN A 34 -28.43 -29.79 -6.64
N ARG A 35 -28.50 -28.57 -7.18
CA ARG A 35 -27.37 -27.79 -7.71
C ARG A 35 -27.25 -26.41 -7.05
N PRO A 36 -27.05 -26.33 -5.71
CA PRO A 36 -27.05 -25.07 -4.99
C PRO A 36 -25.95 -24.10 -5.47
N PHE A 37 -24.75 -24.61 -5.77
CA PHE A 37 -23.66 -23.78 -6.27
C PHE A 37 -24.00 -23.10 -7.61
N GLN A 38 -24.48 -23.88 -8.58
CA GLN A 38 -24.87 -23.34 -9.89
C GLN A 38 -26.10 -22.42 -9.80
N LYS A 39 -27.02 -22.69 -8.86
CA LYS A 39 -28.22 -21.89 -8.64
C LYS A 39 -27.91 -20.51 -8.06
N TYR A 40 -26.95 -20.38 -7.14
CA TYR A 40 -26.67 -19.13 -6.44
C TYR A 40 -25.36 -18.47 -6.87
N MET A 41 -24.25 -19.22 -6.93
CA MET A 41 -22.92 -18.66 -7.22
C MET A 41 -22.69 -18.36 -8.70
N MET A 42 -23.34 -19.11 -9.60
CA MET A 42 -23.24 -18.91 -11.06
C MET A 42 -24.37 -18.02 -11.62
N GLN A 43 -25.07 -17.26 -10.76
CA GLN A 43 -26.03 -16.27 -11.24
C GLN A 43 -25.28 -15.17 -12.03
N PRO A 44 -25.85 -14.67 -13.14
CA PRO A 44 -25.25 -13.62 -13.96
C PRO A 44 -24.73 -12.42 -13.17
N SER A 45 -25.52 -11.91 -12.20
CA SER A 45 -25.08 -10.80 -11.35
C SER A 45 -23.87 -11.15 -10.49
N VAL A 46 -23.92 -12.29 -9.79
CA VAL A 46 -22.82 -12.75 -8.91
C VAL A 46 -21.54 -12.95 -9.71
N VAL A 47 -21.62 -13.53 -10.91
CA VAL A 47 -20.45 -13.70 -11.79
C VAL A 47 -19.88 -12.34 -12.19
N ILE A 48 -20.71 -11.38 -12.61
CA ILE A 48 -20.25 -10.04 -13.01
C ILE A 48 -19.59 -9.32 -11.84
N TYR A 49 -20.23 -9.28 -10.66
CA TYR A 49 -19.64 -8.64 -9.48
C TYR A 49 -18.36 -9.32 -9.03
N SER A 50 -18.28 -10.66 -9.12
CA SER A 50 -17.06 -11.40 -8.79
C SER A 50 -15.91 -11.05 -9.73
N ILE A 51 -16.17 -10.91 -11.03
CA ILE A 51 -15.16 -10.49 -12.01
C ILE A 51 -14.69 -9.06 -11.73
N VAL A 52 -15.62 -8.14 -11.47
CA VAL A 52 -15.28 -6.73 -11.16
C VAL A 52 -14.47 -6.66 -9.87
N LEU A 53 -14.86 -7.40 -8.83
CA LEU A 53 -14.13 -7.48 -7.57
C LEU A 53 -12.72 -8.04 -7.79
N PHE A 54 -12.59 -9.11 -8.56
CA PHE A 54 -11.30 -9.70 -8.89
C PHE A 54 -10.39 -8.71 -9.62
N LEU A 55 -10.92 -7.99 -10.63
CA LEU A 55 -10.18 -6.95 -11.34
C LEU A 55 -9.73 -5.82 -10.41
N ALA A 56 -10.61 -5.38 -9.50
CA ALA A 56 -10.28 -4.36 -8.52
C ALA A 56 -9.15 -4.81 -7.57
N LEU A 57 -9.17 -6.07 -7.13
CA LEU A 57 -8.11 -6.65 -6.30
C LEU A 57 -6.78 -6.73 -7.06
N VAL A 58 -6.79 -7.16 -8.32
CA VAL A 58 -5.59 -7.19 -9.16
C VAL A 58 -4.99 -5.79 -9.32
N LEU A 59 -5.83 -4.80 -9.65
CA LEU A 59 -5.38 -3.41 -9.78
C LEU A 59 -4.83 -2.85 -8.45
N MET A 60 -5.47 -3.17 -7.32
CA MET A 60 -5.00 -2.79 -5.99
C MET A 60 -3.61 -3.37 -5.69
N ILE A 61 -3.40 -4.66 -5.97
CA ILE A 61 -2.10 -5.32 -5.75
C ILE A 61 -1.03 -4.65 -6.62
N LEU A 62 -1.31 -4.43 -7.91
CA LEU A 62 -0.38 -3.77 -8.82
C LEU A 62 -0.02 -2.35 -8.36
N PHE A 63 -1.00 -1.60 -7.86
CA PHE A 63 -0.78 -0.26 -7.34
C PHE A 63 0.10 -0.26 -6.07
N ILE A 64 -0.14 -1.19 -5.15
CA ILE A 64 0.68 -1.35 -3.94
C ILE A 64 2.11 -1.73 -4.30
N THR A 65 2.30 -2.71 -5.19
CA THR A 65 3.64 -3.13 -5.63
C THR A 65 4.38 -1.99 -6.31
N TYR A 66 3.71 -1.25 -7.20
CA TYR A 66 4.29 -0.10 -7.88
C TYR A 66 4.78 0.97 -6.89
N LYS A 67 3.97 1.32 -5.88
CA LYS A 67 4.38 2.27 -4.84
C LYS A 67 5.60 1.77 -4.08
N ARG A 68 5.58 0.51 -3.62
CA ARG A 68 6.67 -0.07 -2.82
C ARG A 68 7.98 -0.19 -3.58
N THR A 69 7.97 -0.44 -4.89
CA THR A 69 9.20 -0.67 -5.65
C THR A 69 9.74 0.58 -6.36
N ILE A 70 8.88 1.52 -6.74
CA ILE A 70 9.29 2.68 -7.56
C ILE A 70 9.22 3.98 -6.79
N THR A 71 8.13 4.24 -6.07
CA THR A 71 7.90 5.54 -5.43
C THR A 71 8.61 5.63 -4.09
N TYR A 72 8.54 4.58 -3.27
CA TYR A 72 9.10 4.59 -1.92
C TYR A 72 10.61 4.79 -1.89
N PRO A 73 11.43 4.10 -2.71
CA PRO A 73 12.87 4.34 -2.71
C PRO A 73 13.23 5.80 -3.03
N LYS A 74 12.57 6.39 -4.04
CA LYS A 74 12.81 7.78 -4.44
C LYS A 74 12.43 8.78 -3.35
N ASN A 75 11.26 8.59 -2.74
CA ASN A 75 10.80 9.46 -1.65
C ASN A 75 11.71 9.35 -0.43
N THR A 76 12.11 8.13 -0.07
CA THR A 76 13.02 7.88 1.05
C THR A 76 14.40 8.47 0.78
N GLN A 77 14.95 8.34 -0.42
CA GLN A 77 16.22 8.97 -0.77
C GLN A 77 16.16 10.50 -0.62
N GLN A 78 15.11 11.14 -1.15
CA GLN A 78 14.89 12.58 -0.99
C GLN A 78 14.75 13.00 0.48
N GLU A 79 13.98 12.24 1.27
CA GLU A 79 13.79 12.52 2.69
C GLU A 79 15.09 12.38 3.47
N ILE A 80 15.86 11.31 3.25
CA ILE A 80 17.16 11.10 3.87
C ILE A 80 18.12 12.25 3.53
N THR A 81 18.18 12.72 2.28
CA THR A 81 19.01 13.87 1.90
C THR A 81 18.58 15.14 2.64
N ILE A 82 17.28 15.39 2.83
CA ILE A 82 16.77 16.52 3.60
C ILE A 82 17.16 16.39 5.08
N ILE A 83 17.02 15.21 5.66
CA ILE A 83 17.41 14.93 7.05
C ILE A 83 18.92 15.14 7.21
N ALA A 84 19.74 14.58 6.33
CA ALA A 84 21.20 14.73 6.35
C ALA A 84 21.62 16.21 6.28
N GLY A 85 21.06 16.98 5.35
CA GLY A 85 21.31 18.42 5.28
C GLY A 85 20.88 19.15 6.56
N ARG A 86 19.83 18.68 7.24
CA ARG A 86 19.41 19.27 8.52
C ARG A 86 20.33 18.90 9.68
N VAL A 87 20.92 17.70 9.67
CA VAL A 87 21.96 17.27 10.61
C VAL A 87 23.21 18.13 10.43
N GLU A 88 23.63 18.42 9.20
CA GLU A 88 24.77 19.31 8.94
C GLU A 88 24.51 20.74 9.44
N ASN A 89 23.34 21.30 9.14
CA ASN A 89 22.95 22.61 9.67
C ASN A 89 22.91 22.63 11.21
N TRP A 90 22.63 21.49 11.85
CA TRP A 90 22.67 21.40 13.32
C TRP A 90 24.10 21.51 13.84
N TYR A 91 25.06 20.85 13.17
CA TYR A 91 26.48 20.94 13.52
C TYR A 91 27.00 22.38 13.37
N GLU A 92 26.63 23.08 12.30
CA GLU A 92 27.03 24.49 12.10
C GLU A 92 26.55 25.42 13.22
N ILE A 93 25.37 25.16 13.79
CA ILE A 93 24.76 25.99 14.83
C ILE A 93 25.26 25.61 16.23
N ASN A 94 25.38 24.31 16.52
CA ASN A 94 25.64 23.81 17.87
C ASN A 94 27.09 23.34 18.09
N GLY A 95 27.90 23.26 17.03
CA GLY A 95 29.28 22.76 17.07
C GLY A 95 29.41 21.25 17.34
N SER A 96 28.30 20.51 17.29
CA SER A 96 28.24 19.06 17.51
C SER A 96 27.02 18.47 16.80
N TYR A 97 27.08 17.19 16.41
CA TYR A 97 25.94 16.47 15.84
C TYR A 97 24.93 16.07 16.92
N PRO A 98 23.64 15.89 16.59
CA PRO A 98 22.66 15.35 17.52
C PRO A 98 23.00 13.90 17.87
N ASN A 99 22.74 13.48 19.10
CA ASN A 99 23.02 12.12 19.58
C ASN A 99 22.05 11.07 19.00
N SER A 100 20.89 11.53 18.53
CA SER A 100 19.83 10.69 17.98
C SER A 100 18.98 11.47 16.97
N LEU A 101 18.26 10.75 16.12
CA LEU A 101 17.32 11.38 15.18
C LEU A 101 16.14 12.04 15.92
N GLU A 102 15.73 11.49 17.05
CA GLU A 102 14.71 12.05 17.94
C GLU A 102 15.08 13.44 18.46
N GLU A 103 16.36 13.65 18.79
CA GLU A 103 16.87 14.96 19.21
C GLU A 103 16.76 15.99 18.07
N LEU A 104 17.04 15.57 16.83
CA LEU A 104 16.88 16.41 15.64
C LEU A 104 15.41 16.78 15.34
N ILE A 105 14.50 15.83 15.56
CA ILE A 105 13.05 16.00 15.37
C ILE A 105 12.49 16.93 16.45
N GLY A 106 12.84 16.68 17.71
CA GLY A 106 12.38 17.43 18.87
C GLY A 106 10.85 17.51 18.95
N SER A 107 10.34 18.69 19.30
CA SER A 107 8.90 18.96 19.41
C SER A 107 8.27 19.48 18.10
N ASN A 108 9.00 19.47 16.98
CA ASN A 108 8.52 20.05 15.73
C ASN A 108 7.51 19.13 15.03
N PRO A 109 6.23 19.53 14.87
CA PRO A 109 5.20 18.70 14.26
C PRO A 109 5.50 18.34 12.81
N VAL A 110 6.22 19.19 12.06
CA VAL A 110 6.56 18.95 10.66
C VAL A 110 7.58 17.81 10.51
N ARG A 111 8.44 17.60 11.51
CA ARG A 111 9.50 16.59 11.48
C ARG A 111 9.09 15.25 12.08
N LYS A 112 7.88 15.12 12.61
CA LYS A 112 7.41 13.86 13.22
C LYS A 112 7.43 12.69 12.24
N GLU A 113 7.21 12.98 10.96
CA GLU A 113 7.24 11.97 9.90
C GLU A 113 8.66 11.45 9.63
N TRP A 114 9.72 12.19 9.99
CA TRP A 114 11.12 11.76 9.80
C TRP A 114 11.53 10.60 10.71
N LYS A 115 10.63 10.12 11.58
CA LYS A 115 10.91 8.95 12.41
C LYS A 115 11.05 7.67 11.58
N THR A 116 10.33 7.58 10.46
CA THR A 116 10.29 6.36 9.66
C THR A 116 10.33 6.64 8.17
N ASP A 117 10.85 5.69 7.41
CA ASP A 117 10.86 5.72 5.95
C ASP A 117 9.47 5.48 5.32
N ALA A 118 9.43 5.44 3.98
CA ALA A 118 8.20 5.22 3.22
C ALA A 118 7.57 3.84 3.44
N TRP A 119 8.32 2.86 3.97
CA TRP A 119 7.83 1.55 4.39
C TRP A 119 7.45 1.52 5.88
N ARG A 120 7.48 2.67 6.57
CA ARG A 120 7.23 2.83 8.01
C ARG A 120 8.25 2.09 8.89
N ARG A 121 9.51 2.07 8.48
CA ARG A 121 10.62 1.50 9.23
C ARG A 121 11.48 2.62 9.78
N GLU A 122 11.97 2.45 11.00
CA GLU A 122 12.82 3.45 11.64
C GLU A 122 14.14 3.58 10.89
N TYR A 123 14.63 4.82 10.75
CA TYR A 123 15.94 5.07 10.17
C TYR A 123 17.04 4.63 11.14
N GLN A 124 18.13 4.10 10.61
CA GLN A 124 19.35 3.89 11.39
C GLN A 124 20.18 5.17 11.35
N PHE A 125 20.42 5.77 12.52
CA PHE A 125 21.30 6.92 12.69
C PHE A 125 22.45 6.54 13.61
N THR A 126 23.68 6.68 13.13
CA THR A 126 24.90 6.35 13.89
C THR A 126 25.93 7.45 13.74
N LEU A 127 26.56 7.83 14.84
CA LEU A 127 27.72 8.72 14.82
C LEU A 127 29.00 7.88 14.73
N SER A 128 30.02 8.43 14.08
CA SER A 128 31.38 7.88 14.13
C SER A 128 31.93 7.96 15.55
N ASP A 129 32.88 7.07 15.90
CA ASP A 129 33.53 7.01 17.21
C ASP A 129 34.20 8.34 17.61
N ASP A 130 34.62 9.13 16.62
CA ASP A 130 35.23 10.45 16.82
C ASP A 130 34.21 11.59 16.93
N GLY A 131 32.92 11.31 16.72
CA GLY A 131 31.82 12.28 16.74
C GLY A 131 31.86 13.31 15.61
N LYS A 132 32.70 13.12 14.59
CA LYS A 132 32.91 14.09 13.49
C LYS A 132 32.20 13.73 12.20
N SER A 133 31.55 12.59 12.14
CA SER A 133 30.72 12.19 11.02
C SER A 133 29.52 11.38 11.51
N PHE A 134 28.51 11.29 10.64
CA PHE A 134 27.31 10.50 10.89
C PHE A 134 26.97 9.66 9.67
N VAL A 135 26.22 8.59 9.91
CA VAL A 135 25.59 7.78 8.87
C VAL A 135 24.11 7.69 9.19
N ILE A 136 23.28 8.00 8.20
CA ILE A 136 21.85 7.76 8.23
C ILE A 136 21.47 6.83 7.08
N SER A 137 20.70 5.78 7.36
CA SER A 137 20.24 4.82 6.34
C SER A 137 18.82 4.33 6.60
N SER A 138 18.11 3.96 5.52
CA SER A 138 16.87 3.20 5.57
C SER A 138 17.15 1.75 5.18
N ALA A 139 16.47 0.82 5.85
CA ALA A 139 16.52 -0.63 5.59
C ALA A 139 15.78 -1.06 4.29
N GLY A 140 15.54 -0.12 3.36
CA GLY A 140 15.00 -0.42 2.04
C GLY A 140 13.62 -1.06 2.04
N ALA A 141 13.40 -1.98 1.11
CA ALA A 141 12.14 -2.70 0.92
C ALA A 141 12.09 -4.03 1.70
N ASP A 142 13.23 -4.60 2.06
CA ASP A 142 13.35 -5.88 2.76
C ASP A 142 13.28 -5.74 4.30
N GLY A 143 13.69 -4.59 4.82
CA GLY A 143 13.58 -4.21 6.22
C GLY A 143 14.73 -4.67 7.09
N LYS A 144 15.87 -4.99 6.48
CA LYS A 144 17.09 -5.39 7.17
C LYS A 144 18.20 -4.43 6.79
N HIS A 145 18.88 -3.86 7.78
CA HIS A 145 20.08 -3.08 7.51
C HIS A 145 21.26 -3.99 7.11
N GLY A 146 22.18 -3.45 6.32
CA GLY A 146 23.37 -4.12 5.81
C GLY A 146 23.14 -4.90 4.52
N THR A 147 22.02 -4.66 3.83
CA THR A 147 21.65 -5.33 2.58
C THR A 147 21.82 -4.39 1.39
N SER A 148 21.71 -4.93 0.17
CA SER A 148 21.90 -4.15 -1.07
C SER A 148 20.77 -3.15 -1.36
N ASP A 149 19.63 -3.26 -0.69
CA ASP A 149 18.50 -2.34 -0.84
C ASP A 149 18.47 -1.22 0.19
N ASP A 150 19.49 -1.16 1.07
CA ASP A 150 19.69 -0.02 1.96
C ASP A 150 19.83 1.28 1.17
N ILE A 151 19.17 2.33 1.66
CA ILE A 151 19.18 3.65 1.05
C ILE A 151 19.95 4.60 1.96
N ILE A 152 20.96 5.26 1.40
CA ILE A 152 21.83 6.25 2.05
C ILE A 152 21.74 7.59 1.31
N PRO A 153 22.08 8.73 1.95
CA PRO A 153 22.12 10.02 1.26
C PRO A 153 23.20 10.02 0.18
N ASP A 154 22.88 10.61 -0.97
CA ASP A 154 23.84 10.92 -2.06
C ASP A 154 24.78 12.09 -1.69
#